data_AF-A0A7X9F4C1-F1
#
_entry.id   AF-A0A7X9F4C1-F1
#
_cell.length_a   1.000
_cell.length_b   1.000
_cell.length_c   1.000
_cell.angle_alpha   90.00
_cell.angle_beta   90.00
_cell.angle_gamma   90.00
#
_symmetry.space_group_name_H-M   'P 1'
#
loop_
_entity.id
_entity.type
_entity.pdbx_description
1 polymer ?
#
loop_
_entity_poly.entity_id
_entity_poly.type
_entity_poly.pdbx_seq_one_letter_code
_entity_poly.pdbx_strand_id
1 'polypeptide(L)' 'IKEYSRKIADTQGKSAGFKVNLREGDVNWHEVMKALDEIGYNGWTTIEQPGGNTPEGLKDLCDRLVQIIAS' A
#
# COMPACT_ATOMS: atom_id res chain seq x y z
N ILE A 1 -3.57 1.72 -4.80
CA ILE A 1 -2.90 1.87 -3.50
C ILE A 1 -1.39 1.92 -3.67
N LYS A 2 -0.74 2.76 -2.87
CA LYS A 2 0.71 2.85 -2.70
C LYS A 2 1.00 2.94 -1.22
N GLU A 3 2.19 2.53 -0.82
CA GLU A 3 2.72 2.86 0.49
C GLU A 3 3.50 4.16 0.45
N TYR A 4 3.63 4.81 1.61
CA TYR A 4 4.41 6.03 1.74
C TYR A 4 5.16 6.05 3.07
N SER A 5 6.46 6.28 3.03
CA SER A 5 7.25 6.57 4.22
C SER A 5 7.50 8.07 4.36
N ARG A 6 7.01 8.65 5.45
CA ARG A 6 7.30 10.05 5.84
C ARG A 6 8.77 10.22 6.14
N LYS A 7 9.38 9.26 6.84
CA LYS A 7 10.82 9.29 7.15
C LYS A 7 11.67 9.34 5.89
N ILE A 8 11.40 8.50 4.89
CA ILE A 8 12.14 8.54 3.61
C ILE A 8 11.84 9.85 2.87
N ALA A 9 10.57 10.27 2.83
CA ALA A 9 10.17 11.51 2.17
C ALA A 9 10.87 12.75 2.73
N ASP A 10 11.02 12.82 4.05
CA ASP A 10 11.60 13.96 4.75
C ASP A 10 13.12 13.98 4.68
N THR A 11 13.75 12.83 4.50
CA THR A 11 15.23 12.70 4.42
C THR A 11 15.76 12.66 2.99
N GLN A 12 14.97 12.19 2.02
CA GLN A 12 15.42 11.91 0.64
C GLN A 12 14.53 12.58 -0.42
N GLY A 13 13.57 13.40 -0.01
CA GLY A 13 12.64 14.13 -0.87
C GLY A 13 11.29 13.44 -1.04
N LYS A 14 10.23 14.23 -1.25
CA LYS A 14 8.83 13.74 -1.19
C LYS A 14 8.53 12.59 -2.14
N SER A 15 9.11 12.59 -3.34
CA SER A 15 8.94 11.48 -4.30
C SER A 15 9.58 10.17 -3.80
N ALA A 16 10.70 10.25 -3.07
CA ALA A 16 11.36 9.07 -2.52
C ALA A 16 10.51 8.35 -1.47
N GLY A 17 9.57 9.05 -0.82
CA GLY A 17 8.65 8.46 0.15
C GLY A 17 7.83 7.29 -0.40
N PHE A 18 7.58 7.23 -1.71
CA PHE A 18 6.87 6.11 -2.35
C PHE A 18 7.74 4.88 -2.65
N LYS A 19 9.06 4.95 -2.42
CA LYS A 19 10.02 3.85 -2.66
C LYS A 19 10.11 2.91 -1.45
N VAL A 20 8.95 2.45 -0.97
CA VAL A 20 8.81 1.53 0.17
C VAL A 20 7.74 0.50 -0.17
N ASN A 21 7.91 -0.75 0.26
CA ASN A 21 6.94 -1.80 -0.04
C ASN A 21 5.64 -1.59 0.76
N LEU A 22 4.52 -2.11 0.24
CA LEU A 22 3.25 -2.14 0.98
C LEU A 22 3.44 -2.64 2.42
N ARG A 23 2.88 -1.91 3.39
CA ARG A 23 2.93 -2.20 4.84
C ARG A 23 4.29 -1.99 5.51
N GLU A 24 5.29 -1.46 4.80
CA GLU A 24 6.60 -1.09 5.37
C GLU A 24 6.77 0.43 5.52
N GLY A 25 5.71 1.20 5.25
CA GLY A 25 5.68 2.65 5.41
C GLY A 25 4.84 3.12 6.59
N ASP A 26 4.27 4.30 6.42
CA ASP A 26 3.59 5.06 7.46
C ASP A 26 2.07 5.15 7.25
N VAL A 27 1.52 4.59 6.15
CA VAL A 27 0.07 4.62 5.91
C VAL A 27 -0.64 3.76 6.95
N ASN A 28 -1.59 4.36 7.66
CA ASN A 28 -2.43 3.66 8.63
C ASN A 28 -3.57 2.91 7.90
N TRP A 29 -3.24 1.73 7.35
CA TRP A 29 -4.19 0.95 6.56
C TRP A 29 -5.44 0.52 7.34
N HIS A 30 -5.34 0.31 8.66
CA HIS A 30 -6.50 -0.01 9.51
C HIS A 30 -7.56 1.09 9.46
N GLU A 31 -7.17 2.35 9.69
CA GLU A 31 -8.12 3.47 9.63
C GLU A 31 -8.61 3.73 8.19
N VAL A 32 -7.77 3.49 7.17
CA VAL A 32 -8.19 3.63 5.77
C VAL A 32 -9.27 2.59 5.42
N MET A 33 -9.05 1.31 5.75
CA MET A 33 -10.03 0.26 5.47
C MET A 33 -11.31 0.46 6.27
N LYS A 34 -11.21 0.82 7.56
CA LYS A 34 -12.37 1.20 8.37
C LYS A 34 -13.19 2.32 7.73
N ALA A 35 -12.56 3.38 7.23
CA ALA A 35 -13.27 4.46 6.56
C ALA A 35 -13.95 4.02 5.25
N LEU A 36 -13.36 3.06 4.51
CA LEU A 36 -13.98 2.47 3.32
C LEU A 36 -15.19 1.60 3.70
N ASP A 37 -15.10 0.85 4.79
CA ASP A 37 -16.21 0.05 5.33
C ASP A 37 -17.36 0.93 5.81
N GLU A 38 -17.07 2.04 6.50
CA GLU A 38 -18.07 3.00 6.99
C GLU A 38 -18.93 3.60 5.86
N ILE A 39 -18.36 3.78 4.66
CA ILE A 39 -19.09 4.25 3.49
C ILE A 39 -19.69 3.11 2.64
N GLY A 40 -19.52 1.86 3.06
CA GLY A 40 -20.02 0.67 2.35
C GLY A 40 -19.33 0.39 1.03
N TYR A 41 -18.06 0.76 0.87
CA TYR A 41 -17.32 0.49 -0.36
C TYR A 41 -17.00 -1.00 -0.50
N ASN A 42 -17.40 -1.61 -1.62
CA ASN A 42 -17.17 -3.03 -1.92
C ASN A 42 -16.61 -3.27 -3.33
N GLY A 43 -15.93 -2.27 -3.89
CA GLY A 43 -15.41 -2.27 -5.25
C GLY A 43 -13.98 -2.80 -5.39
N TRP A 44 -13.37 -2.48 -6.53
CA TRP A 44 -12.02 -2.93 -6.89
C TRP A 44 -10.94 -2.01 -6.34
N THR A 45 -9.87 -2.60 -5.83
CA THR A 45 -8.63 -1.89 -5.51
C THR A 45 -7.52 -2.29 -6.47
N THR A 46 -6.68 -1.35 -6.85
CA THR A 46 -5.52 -1.57 -7.72
C THR A 46 -4.24 -1.27 -6.95
N ILE A 47 -3.13 -1.94 -7.28
CA ILE A 47 -1.81 -1.65 -6.70
C ILE A 47 -1.02 -0.80 -7.70
N GLU A 48 -0.39 0.27 -7.24
CA GLU A 48 0.47 1.12 -8.08
C GLU A 48 1.91 1.08 -7.57
N GLN A 49 2.54 -0.10 -7.59
CA GLN A 49 3.92 -0.34 -7.16
C GLN A 49 4.69 -1.20 -8.16
N PRO A 50 6.04 -1.08 -8.22
CA PRO A 50 6.87 -2.02 -8.97
C PRO A 50 6.78 -3.43 -8.36
N GLY A 51 7.15 -4.46 -9.14
CA GLY A 51 7.12 -5.87 -8.71
C GLY A 51 6.18 -6.75 -9.53
N GLY A 52 5.21 -6.18 -10.24
CA GLY A 52 4.29 -6.94 -11.09
C GLY A 52 4.88 -7.52 -12.38
N ASN A 53 6.19 -7.33 -12.62
CA ASN A 53 6.90 -7.81 -13.81
C ASN A 53 7.47 -9.23 -13.66
N THR A 54 7.39 -9.84 -12.47
CA THR A 54 7.72 -11.24 -12.24
C THR A 54 6.61 -11.94 -11.46
N PRO A 55 6.45 -13.28 -11.58
CA PRO A 55 5.48 -14.02 -10.78
C PRO A 55 5.70 -13.86 -9.27
N GLU A 56 6.95 -13.85 -8.81
CA GLU A 56 7.28 -13.75 -7.39
C GLU A 56 6.94 -12.37 -6.83
N GLY A 57 7.25 -11.29 -7.57
CA GLY A 57 6.94 -9.94 -7.17
C GLY A 57 5.43 -9.67 -7.21
N LEU A 58 4.71 -10.20 -8.22
CA LEU A 58 3.25 -10.12 -8.27
C LEU A 58 2.61 -10.85 -7.08
N LYS A 59 3.13 -12.03 -6.72
CA LYS A 59 2.67 -12.77 -5.55
C LYS A 59 2.88 -11.99 -4.26
N ASP A 60 4.05 -11.39 -4.05
CA ASP A 60 4.32 -10.56 -2.87
C ASP A 60 3.36 -9.36 -2.77
N LEU A 61 3.11 -8.67 -3.90
CA LEU A 61 2.15 -7.57 -3.96
C LEU A 61 0.73 -8.05 -3.58
N CYS A 62 0.29 -9.19 -4.10
CA CYS A 62 -1.00 -9.79 -3.75
C CYS A 62 -1.08 -10.17 -2.26
N ASP A 63 -0.06 -10.83 -1.72
CA ASP A 63 -0.03 -11.27 -0.32
C ASP A 63 -0.08 -10.09 0.66
N ARG A 64 0.59 -8.98 0.32
CA ARG A 64 0.53 -7.73 1.09
C ARG A 64 -0.81 -7.04 0.97
N LEU A 65 -1.39 -7.01 -0.24
CA LEU A 65 -2.72 -6.43 -0.45
C LEU A 65 -3.80 -7.19 0.35
N VAL A 66 -3.76 -8.51 0.38
CA VAL A 66 -4.69 -9.34 1.18
C VAL A 66 -4.66 -8.93 2.65
N GLN A 67 -3.48 -8.65 3.19
CA GLN A 67 -3.36 -8.21 4.58
C GLN A 67 -3.87 -6.78 4.79
N ILE A 68 -3.73 -5.90 3.80
CA ILE A 68 -4.28 -4.54 3.86
C ILE A 68 -5.81 -4.59 3.87
N ILE A 69 -6.44 -5.30 2.93
CA ILE A 69 -7.91 -5.33 2.79
C ILE A 69 -8.62 -6.09 3.93
N ALA A 70 -7.87 -6.88 4.71
CA ALA A 70 -8.39 -7.58 5.88
C ALA A 70 -8.15 -6.82 7.21
N SER A 71 -7.56 -5.62 7.15
CA SER A 71 -7.23 -4.79 8.33
C SER A 71 -8.42 -4.05 8.89
#